data_AF-A0A385YQI0-F1
#
_entry.id   AF-A0A385YQI0-F1
#
_cell.length_a   1.000
_cell.length_b   1.000
_cell.length_c   1.000
_cell.angle_alpha   90.00
_cell.angle_beta   90.00
_cell.angle_gamma   90.00
#
_symmetry.space_group_name_H-M   'P 1'
#
loop_
_entity.id
_entity.type
_entity.pdbx_description
1 polymer ?
#
loop_
_entity_poly.entity_id
_entity_poly.type
_entity_poly.pdbx_seq_one_letter_code
_entity_poly.pdbx_strand_id
1 'polypeptide(L)'
;MNETLTSRDYSYEIQSLKDLITVIQSNLNFTLSIFLGVISVAITIAGVALFHLAKTWVHKRVDTEIKTIDDKIKGFLAVNPPILWARGSGVLISSQALGEVSTAYKHEYQVIGLKDFSKEDIIYIDAYYIHGGKKTAIEDSNVSLMENGVKVNVVETIGTLRPNFQVHVFLLWSNPRLKK
;
A
#
# COMPACT_ATOMS: atom_id res chain seq x y z
N MET A 1 69.39 -81.47 6.02
CA MET A 1 69.57 -80.02 6.12
C MET A 1 68.71 -79.38 5.03
N ASN A 2 67.39 -79.26 5.23
CA ASN A 2 66.45 -78.82 4.18
C ASN A 2 65.21 -78.05 4.72
N GLU A 3 65.14 -77.78 6.03
CA GLU A 3 63.95 -77.21 6.67
C GLU A 3 63.97 -75.67 6.75
N THR A 4 65.10 -75.03 6.47
CA THR A 4 65.27 -73.56 6.54
C THR A 4 64.91 -72.83 5.25
N LEU A 5 64.85 -73.52 4.11
CA LEU A 5 64.49 -72.93 2.81
C LEU A 5 62.98 -72.78 2.64
N THR A 6 62.20 -73.79 3.04
CA THR A 6 60.73 -73.79 2.91
C THR A 6 60.06 -72.72 3.78
N SER A 7 60.55 -72.50 5.00
CA SER A 7 60.02 -71.48 5.93
C SER A 7 60.17 -70.04 5.40
N ARG A 8 61.26 -69.74 4.67
CA ARG A 8 61.48 -68.43 4.05
C ARG A 8 60.55 -68.18 2.87
N ASP A 9 60.28 -69.19 2.05
CA ASP A 9 59.39 -69.07 0.89
C ASP A 9 57.93 -68.82 1.33
N TYR A 10 57.44 -69.56 2.33
CA TYR A 10 56.10 -69.31 2.88
C TYR A 10 55.96 -67.93 3.52
N SER A 11 57.02 -67.42 4.14
CA SER A 11 57.02 -66.06 4.70
C SER A 11 56.90 -64.99 3.61
N TYR A 12 57.51 -65.23 2.45
CA TYR A 12 57.48 -64.32 1.30
C TYR A 12 56.09 -64.31 0.63
N GLU A 13 55.47 -65.47 0.46
CA GLU A 13 54.09 -65.58 -0.05
C GLU A 13 53.08 -64.91 0.89
N ILE A 14 53.22 -65.11 2.20
CA ILE A 14 52.35 -64.48 3.19
C ILE A 14 52.50 -62.95 3.16
N GLN A 15 53.73 -62.44 2.99
CA GLN A 15 53.99 -61.01 2.84
C GLN A 15 53.31 -60.46 1.57
N SER A 16 53.45 -61.15 0.44
CA SER A 16 52.83 -60.78 -0.83
C SER A 16 51.29 -60.77 -0.76
N LEU A 17 50.70 -61.76 -0.10
CA LEU A 17 49.26 -61.82 0.15
C LEU A 17 48.77 -60.67 1.03
N LYS A 18 49.53 -60.29 2.06
CA LYS A 18 49.21 -59.12 2.91
C LYS A 18 49.26 -57.81 2.13
N ASP A 19 50.26 -57.65 1.26
CA ASP A 19 50.38 -56.45 0.43
C ASP A 19 49.22 -56.36 -0.57
N LEU A 20 48.82 -57.47 -1.19
CA LEU A 20 47.64 -57.55 -2.06
C LEU A 20 46.34 -57.19 -1.31
N ILE A 21 46.15 -57.72 -0.10
CA ILE A 21 44.99 -57.38 0.73
C ILE A 21 44.98 -55.89 1.07
N THR A 22 46.14 -55.32 1.39
CA THR A 22 46.26 -53.88 1.71
C THR A 22 45.92 -53.00 0.51
N VAL A 23 46.36 -53.39 -0.69
CA VAL A 23 46.00 -52.69 -1.94
C VAL A 23 44.50 -52.80 -2.23
N ILE A 24 43.89 -53.97 -2.04
CA ILE A 24 42.45 -54.16 -2.23
C ILE A 24 41.65 -53.31 -1.22
N GLN A 25 42.05 -53.29 0.04
CA GLN A 25 41.41 -52.47 1.07
C GLN A 25 41.52 -50.97 0.78
N SER A 26 42.69 -50.51 0.31
CA SER A 26 42.89 -49.12 -0.10
C SER A 26 41.97 -48.72 -1.27
N ASN A 27 41.86 -49.58 -2.28
CA ASN A 27 40.99 -49.34 -3.45
C ASN A 27 39.50 -49.33 -3.07
N LEU A 28 39.08 -50.21 -2.17
CA LEU A 28 37.71 -50.24 -1.65
C LEU A 28 37.38 -48.96 -0.89
N ASN A 29 38.27 -48.52 0.00
CA ASN A 29 38.08 -47.28 0.76
C ASN A 29 38.03 -46.05 -0.15
N PHE A 30 38.91 -45.98 -1.15
CA PHE A 30 38.91 -44.90 -2.14
C PHE A 30 37.60 -44.85 -2.94
N THR A 31 37.14 -46.01 -3.42
CA THR A 31 35.87 -46.11 -4.18
C THR A 31 34.69 -45.70 -3.32
N LEU A 32 34.65 -46.14 -2.06
CA LEU A 32 33.61 -45.77 -1.11
C LEU A 32 33.61 -44.26 -0.82
N SER A 33 34.78 -43.66 -0.64
CA SER A 33 34.91 -42.21 -0.44
C SER A 33 34.43 -41.41 -1.65
N ILE A 34 34.78 -41.83 -2.87
CA ILE A 34 34.27 -41.19 -4.10
C ILE A 34 32.76 -41.32 -4.18
N PHE A 35 32.22 -42.52 -3.95
CA PHE A 35 30.78 -42.78 -4.00
C PHE A 35 30.01 -41.89 -3.02
N LEU A 36 30.47 -41.80 -1.77
CA LEU A 36 29.91 -40.91 -0.76
C LEU A 36 30.05 -39.43 -1.14
N GLY A 37 31.18 -39.04 -1.74
CA GLY A 37 31.40 -37.69 -2.26
C GLY A 37 30.39 -37.31 -3.33
N VAL A 38 30.15 -38.19 -4.30
CA VAL A 38 29.17 -37.98 -5.38
C VAL A 38 27.75 -37.86 -4.83
N ILE A 39 27.37 -38.72 -3.87
CA ILE A 39 26.06 -38.65 -3.21
C ILE A 39 25.88 -37.32 -2.47
N SER A 40 26.89 -36.88 -1.73
CA SER A 40 26.84 -35.62 -0.97
C SER A 40 26.59 -34.41 -1.89
N VAL A 41 27.30 -34.36 -3.03
CA VAL A 41 27.10 -33.31 -4.03
C VAL A 41 25.69 -33.38 -4.62
N ALA A 42 25.21 -34.58 -4.95
CA ALA A 42 23.86 -34.76 -5.50
C ALA A 42 22.76 -34.29 -4.52
N ILE A 43 22.87 -34.63 -3.24
CA ILE A 43 21.93 -34.19 -2.20
C ILE A 43 21.96 -32.67 -2.05
N THR A 44 23.15 -32.06 -2.09
CA THR A 44 23.30 -30.60 -1.96
C THR A 44 22.61 -29.88 -3.13
N ILE A 45 22.83 -30.34 -4.36
CA ILE A 45 22.20 -29.75 -5.56
C ILE A 45 20.67 -29.89 -5.49
N ALA A 46 20.18 -31.08 -5.13
CA ALA A 46 18.74 -31.32 -4.99
C ALA A 46 18.12 -30.42 -3.91
N GLY A 47 18.79 -30.24 -2.77
CA GLY A 47 18.35 -29.37 -1.68
C GLY A 47 18.25 -27.91 -2.11
N VAL A 48 19.25 -27.39 -2.82
CA VAL A 48 19.24 -26.01 -3.34
C VAL A 48 18.11 -25.80 -4.36
N ALA A 49 17.90 -26.75 -5.27
CA ALA A 49 16.82 -26.68 -6.24
C ALA A 49 15.43 -26.66 -5.58
N LEU A 50 15.20 -27.53 -4.59
CA LEU A 50 13.96 -27.57 -3.82
C LEU A 50 13.73 -26.28 -3.04
N PHE A 51 14.78 -25.71 -2.42
CA PHE A 51 14.69 -24.44 -1.71
C PHE A 51 14.26 -23.30 -2.62
N HIS A 52 14.85 -23.20 -3.82
CA HIS A 52 14.47 -22.20 -4.81
C HIS A 52 13.02 -22.38 -5.28
N LEU A 53 12.60 -23.61 -5.58
CA LEU A 53 11.23 -23.91 -6.00
C LEU A 53 10.22 -23.54 -4.90
N ALA A 54 10.49 -23.91 -3.64
CA ALA A 54 9.64 -23.57 -2.51
C ALA A 54 9.53 -22.04 -2.34
N LYS A 55 10.66 -21.32 -2.40
CA LYS A 55 10.69 -19.86 -2.29
C LYS A 55 9.87 -19.18 -3.40
N THR A 56 10.00 -19.64 -4.64
CA THR A 56 9.24 -19.10 -5.78
C THR A 56 7.75 -19.42 -5.67
N TRP A 57 7.40 -20.62 -5.22
CA TRP A 57 6.00 -21.01 -5.05
C TRP A 57 5.30 -20.18 -3.97
N VAL A 58 5.96 -19.98 -2.82
CA VAL A 58 5.44 -19.13 -1.74
C VAL A 58 5.28 -17.68 -2.22
N HIS A 59 6.29 -17.10 -2.89
CA HIS A 59 6.17 -15.74 -3.45
C HIS A 59 4.99 -15.62 -4.41
N LYS A 60 4.87 -16.53 -5.39
CA LYS A 60 3.76 -16.51 -6.35
C LYS A 60 2.40 -16.60 -5.67
N ARG A 61 2.28 -17.42 -4.62
CA ARG A 61 1.03 -17.60 -3.90
C ARG A 61 0.68 -16.36 -3.09
N VAL A 62 1.65 -15.77 -2.40
CA VAL A 62 1.48 -14.50 -1.66
C VAL A 62 1.08 -13.38 -2.62
N ASP A 63 1.75 -13.24 -3.77
CA ASP A 63 1.40 -12.21 -4.77
C ASP A 63 -0.03 -12.38 -5.30
N THR A 64 -0.46 -13.63 -5.52
CA THR A 64 -1.82 -13.94 -5.97
C THR A 64 -2.87 -13.59 -4.91
N GLU A 65 -2.59 -13.88 -3.64
CA GLU A 65 -3.49 -13.55 -2.54
C GLU A 65 -3.56 -12.04 -2.30
N ILE A 66 -2.42 -11.33 -2.34
CA ILE A 66 -2.38 -9.86 -2.25
C ILE A 66 -3.21 -9.24 -3.38
N LYS A 67 -3.05 -9.72 -4.62
CA LYS A 67 -3.85 -9.24 -5.75
C LYS A 67 -5.35 -9.48 -5.54
N THR A 68 -5.72 -10.66 -5.04
CA THR A 68 -7.12 -10.98 -4.74
C THR A 68 -7.70 -10.07 -3.65
N ILE A 69 -6.91 -9.74 -2.63
CA ILE A 69 -7.30 -8.80 -1.57
C ILE A 69 -7.46 -7.39 -2.15
N ASP A 70 -6.51 -6.92 -2.96
CA ASP A 70 -6.57 -5.61 -3.61
C ASP A 70 -7.82 -5.47 -4.50
N ASP A 71 -8.12 -6.49 -5.31
CA ASP A 71 -9.33 -6.53 -6.16
C ASP A 71 -10.62 -6.50 -5.32
N LYS A 72 -10.65 -7.21 -4.17
CA LYS A 72 -11.78 -7.16 -3.23
C LYS A 72 -11.93 -5.79 -2.57
N ILE A 73 -10.83 -5.16 -2.15
CA ILE A 73 -10.85 -3.82 -1.55
C ILE A 73 -11.36 -2.80 -2.56
N LYS A 74 -10.86 -2.84 -3.80
CA LYS A 74 -11.34 -1.98 -4.89
C LYS A 74 -12.83 -2.18 -5.15
N GLY A 75 -13.30 -3.43 -5.25
CA GLY A 75 -14.72 -3.73 -5.40
C GLY A 75 -15.57 -3.21 -4.23
N PHE A 76 -15.10 -3.36 -2.99
CA PHE A 76 -15.80 -2.83 -1.81
C PHE A 76 -15.89 -1.30 -1.82
N LEU A 77 -14.79 -0.62 -2.16
CA LEU A 77 -14.73 0.84 -2.25
C LEU A 77 -15.54 1.41 -3.42
N ALA A 78 -15.77 0.62 -4.47
CA ALA A 78 -16.65 1.03 -5.56
C ALA A 78 -18.14 1.02 -5.17
N VAL A 79 -18.53 0.04 -4.36
CA VAL A 79 -19.90 -0.07 -3.82
C VAL A 79 -20.11 0.93 -2.68
N ASN A 80 -19.09 1.15 -1.86
CA ASN A 80 -19.11 2.05 -0.69
C ASN A 80 -17.99 3.10 -0.81
N PRO A 81 -18.15 4.10 -1.70
CA PRO A 81 -17.14 5.12 -1.87
C PRO A 81 -16.94 5.89 -0.55
N PRO A 82 -15.69 6.12 -0.13
CA PRO A 82 -15.41 6.85 1.10
C PRO A 82 -16.00 8.25 1.02
N ILE A 83 -16.60 8.67 2.14
CA ILE A 83 -17.12 10.01 2.30
C ILE A 83 -15.95 10.94 2.63
N LEU A 84 -15.74 11.91 1.77
CA LEU A 84 -14.79 12.99 1.96
C LEU A 84 -15.50 14.19 2.58
N TRP A 85 -14.77 14.95 3.37
CA TRP A 85 -15.30 16.13 4.04
C TRP A 85 -14.31 17.29 3.96
N ALA A 86 -14.85 18.50 3.93
CA ALA A 86 -14.07 19.72 4.03
C ALA A 86 -14.77 20.71 4.94
N ARG A 87 -13.99 21.37 5.79
CA ARG A 87 -14.42 22.49 6.61
C ARG A 87 -13.45 23.63 6.43
N GLY A 88 -13.96 24.82 6.16
CA GLY A 88 -13.09 25.98 5.99
C GLY A 88 -13.86 27.28 6.04
N SER A 89 -13.11 28.37 6.14
CA SER A 89 -13.63 29.70 5.90
C SER A 89 -13.58 30.00 4.41
N GLY A 90 -14.66 30.51 3.84
CA GLY A 90 -14.68 30.99 2.47
C GLY A 90 -13.77 32.22 2.33
N VAL A 91 -13.12 32.35 1.18
CA VAL A 91 -12.39 33.57 0.82
C VAL A 91 -13.38 34.55 0.22
N LEU A 92 -13.38 35.81 0.67
CA LEU A 92 -14.18 36.88 0.07
C LEU A 92 -13.63 37.18 -1.33
N ILE A 93 -14.47 37.04 -2.36
CA ILE A 93 -14.10 37.26 -3.76
C ILE A 93 -14.65 38.59 -4.28
N SER A 94 -15.84 39.00 -3.83
CA SER A 94 -16.41 40.29 -4.21
C SER A 94 -17.35 40.86 -3.15
N SER A 95 -17.49 42.18 -3.15
CA SER A 95 -18.47 42.92 -2.35
C SER A 95 -19.14 43.96 -3.22
N GLN A 96 -20.47 43.98 -3.27
CA GLN A 96 -21.25 44.92 -4.07
C GLN A 96 -22.30 45.62 -3.21
N ALA A 97 -22.35 46.95 -3.25
CA ALA A 97 -23.42 47.71 -2.61
C ALA A 97 -24.76 47.48 -3.33
N LEU A 98 -25.82 47.24 -2.56
CA LEU A 98 -27.19 47.13 -3.05
C LEU A 98 -27.89 48.48 -2.83
N GLY A 99 -28.12 49.21 -3.93
CA GLY A 99 -28.78 50.52 -3.95
C GLY A 99 -27.84 51.73 -4.01
N GLU A 100 -28.39 52.91 -4.33
CA GLU A 100 -27.65 54.18 -4.46
C GLU A 100 -27.18 54.74 -3.12
N VAL A 101 -27.96 54.52 -2.06
CA VAL A 101 -27.57 54.79 -0.67
C VAL A 101 -27.23 53.44 -0.08
N SER A 102 -25.96 53.07 -0.12
CA SER A 102 -25.45 51.77 0.32
C SER A 102 -25.88 51.49 1.76
N THR A 103 -26.97 50.73 1.92
CA THR A 103 -27.47 50.22 3.21
C THR A 103 -27.41 48.70 3.25
N ALA A 104 -26.99 48.05 2.16
CA ALA A 104 -26.69 46.63 2.15
C ALA A 104 -25.53 46.32 1.20
N TYR A 105 -24.78 45.29 1.50
CA TYR A 105 -23.73 44.72 0.68
C TYR A 105 -24.01 43.26 0.40
N LYS A 106 -23.83 42.86 -0.86
CA LYS A 106 -23.75 41.46 -1.25
C LYS A 106 -22.28 41.04 -1.27
N HIS A 107 -21.91 40.15 -0.36
CA HIS A 107 -20.60 39.51 -0.31
C HIS A 107 -20.65 38.14 -0.98
N GLU A 108 -19.63 37.84 -1.78
CA GLU A 108 -19.48 36.51 -2.39
C GLU A 108 -18.24 35.83 -1.82
N TYR A 109 -18.42 34.64 -1.25
CA TYR A 109 -17.38 33.81 -0.67
C TYR A 109 -17.20 32.53 -1.48
N GLN A 110 -15.97 32.03 -1.57
CA GLN A 110 -15.70 30.76 -2.24
C GLN A 110 -14.80 29.84 -1.41
N VAL A 111 -15.11 28.54 -1.49
CA VAL A 111 -14.25 27.44 -1.04
C VAL A 111 -13.83 26.68 -2.29
N ILE A 112 -12.55 26.68 -2.60
CA ILE A 112 -11.96 26.09 -3.81
C ILE A 112 -10.83 25.11 -3.47
N GLY A 113 -10.38 24.34 -4.47
CA GLY A 113 -9.24 23.44 -4.30
C GLY A 113 -9.60 22.14 -3.56
N LEU A 114 -10.88 21.76 -3.58
CA LEU A 114 -11.34 20.52 -3.00
C LEU A 114 -10.89 19.35 -3.88
N LYS A 115 -9.96 18.55 -3.37
CA LYS A 115 -9.44 17.39 -4.09
C LYS A 115 -10.55 16.35 -4.28
N ASP A 116 -10.66 15.83 -5.49
CA ASP A 116 -11.61 14.77 -5.86
C ASP A 116 -13.07 15.18 -5.56
N PHE A 117 -13.36 16.47 -5.63
CA PHE A 117 -14.71 17.01 -5.52
C PHE A 117 -15.47 16.87 -6.84
N SER A 118 -16.76 16.59 -6.71
CA SER A 118 -17.71 16.46 -7.81
C SER A 118 -19.05 16.95 -7.29
N LYS A 119 -19.69 17.88 -8.02
CA LYS A 119 -20.96 18.49 -7.58
C LYS A 119 -22.10 17.47 -7.56
N GLU A 120 -22.02 16.45 -8.43
CA GLU A 120 -22.98 15.36 -8.55
C GLU A 120 -22.91 14.38 -7.35
N ASP A 121 -21.80 14.41 -6.61
CA ASP A 121 -21.50 13.46 -5.54
C ASP A 121 -21.64 14.06 -4.14
N ILE A 122 -22.20 15.27 -4.04
CA ILE A 122 -22.44 15.95 -2.77
C ILE A 122 -23.54 15.22 -2.00
N ILE A 123 -23.23 14.90 -0.75
CA ILE A 123 -24.14 14.28 0.20
C ILE A 123 -24.77 15.36 1.07
N TYR A 124 -23.96 16.35 1.48
CA TYR A 124 -24.40 17.38 2.42
C TYR A 124 -23.57 18.66 2.29
N ILE A 125 -24.23 19.78 2.51
CA ILE A 125 -23.65 21.12 2.54
C ILE A 125 -24.29 21.90 3.68
N ASP A 126 -23.47 22.55 4.50
CA ASP A 126 -23.91 23.54 5.49
C ASP A 126 -23.04 24.77 5.34
N ALA A 127 -23.66 25.93 5.24
CA ALA A 127 -22.99 27.21 5.22
C ALA A 127 -23.53 28.06 6.35
N TYR A 128 -22.64 28.70 7.09
CA TYR A 128 -23.02 29.57 8.18
C TYR A 128 -22.03 30.70 8.33
N TYR A 129 -22.49 31.82 8.86
CA TYR A 129 -21.61 32.90 9.28
C TYR A 129 -21.67 33.07 10.79
N ILE A 130 -20.58 33.57 11.36
CA ILE A 130 -20.51 33.92 12.78
C ILE A 130 -20.60 35.43 12.90
N HIS A 131 -21.62 35.91 13.61
CA HIS A 131 -21.81 37.32 13.92
C HIS A 131 -22.00 37.50 15.42
N GLY A 132 -21.14 38.30 16.07
CA GLY A 132 -21.22 38.56 17.51
C GLY A 132 -21.16 37.30 18.38
N GLY A 133 -20.45 36.27 17.93
CA GLY A 133 -20.36 34.95 18.61
C GLY A 133 -21.55 34.02 18.34
N LYS A 134 -22.56 34.46 17.58
CA LYS A 134 -23.70 33.62 17.19
C LYS A 134 -23.49 33.03 15.79
N LYS A 135 -23.67 31.72 15.67
CA LYS A 135 -23.73 31.02 14.38
C LYS A 135 -25.12 31.24 13.76
N THR A 136 -25.16 31.77 12.55
CA THR A 136 -26.39 31.93 11.76
C THR A 136 -26.27 31.12 10.48
N ALA A 137 -27.25 30.27 10.21
CA ALA A 137 -27.27 29.47 8.99
C ALA A 137 -27.48 30.37 7.76
N ILE A 138 -26.84 30.01 6.65
CA ILE A 138 -27.03 30.63 5.34
C ILE A 138 -28.02 29.77 4.58
N GLU A 139 -29.06 30.39 4.04
CA GLU A 139 -30.08 29.69 3.27
C GLU A 139 -29.49 29.02 2.01
N ASP A 140 -30.01 27.84 1.66
CA ASP A 140 -29.57 27.05 0.50
C ASP A 140 -29.63 27.83 -0.82
N SER A 141 -30.60 28.74 -0.95
CA SER A 141 -30.79 29.64 -2.10
C SER A 141 -29.56 30.53 -2.39
N ASN A 142 -28.72 30.74 -1.38
CA ASN A 142 -27.53 31.55 -1.46
C ASN A 142 -26.25 30.74 -1.69
N VAL A 143 -26.35 29.41 -1.71
CA VAL A 143 -25.23 28.49 -1.91
C VAL A 143 -25.29 27.96 -3.34
N SER A 144 -24.17 28.03 -4.06
CA SER A 144 -24.06 27.59 -5.45
C SER A 144 -22.88 26.63 -5.59
N LEU A 145 -23.13 25.49 -6.21
CA LEU A 145 -22.11 24.49 -6.48
C LEU A 145 -21.30 24.87 -7.73
N MET A 146 -19.99 24.80 -7.63
CA MET A 146 -19.04 25.02 -8.73
C MET A 146 -18.38 23.69 -9.10
N GLU A 147 -17.62 23.62 -10.18
CA GLU A 147 -16.93 22.37 -10.57
C GLU A 147 -15.85 21.93 -9.57
N ASN A 148 -15.21 22.88 -8.89
CA ASN A 148 -14.08 22.63 -7.99
C ASN A 148 -14.32 23.09 -6.55
N GLY A 149 -15.58 23.33 -6.19
CA GLY A 149 -15.92 23.90 -4.89
C GLY A 149 -17.33 24.46 -4.77
N VAL A 150 -17.46 25.43 -3.86
CA VAL A 150 -18.73 26.04 -3.48
C VAL A 150 -18.59 27.55 -3.41
N LYS A 151 -19.57 28.25 -3.98
CA LYS A 151 -19.78 29.68 -3.82
C LYS A 151 -20.93 29.94 -2.86
N VAL A 152 -20.75 30.88 -1.95
CA VAL A 152 -21.74 31.30 -0.97
C VAL A 152 -21.95 32.80 -1.09
N ASN A 153 -23.18 33.23 -1.33
CA ASN A 153 -23.55 34.62 -1.35
C ASN A 153 -24.11 35.00 0.03
N VAL A 154 -23.75 36.16 0.55
CA VAL A 154 -24.36 36.67 1.78
C VAL A 154 -24.71 38.13 1.59
N VAL A 155 -25.95 38.48 1.91
CA VAL A 155 -26.40 39.87 1.92
C VAL A 155 -26.34 40.38 3.35
N GLU A 156 -25.47 41.35 3.59
CA GLU A 156 -25.38 42.07 4.86
C GLU A 156 -26.06 43.43 4.72
N THR A 157 -26.88 43.84 5.70
CA THR A 157 -27.46 45.18 5.76
C THR A 157 -26.65 46.05 6.73
N ILE A 158 -26.23 47.25 6.31
CA ILE A 158 -25.47 48.24 7.07
C ILE A 158 -26.30 48.76 8.26
N GLY A 159 -26.26 47.96 9.31
CA GLY A 159 -26.47 48.30 10.72
C GLY A 159 -25.61 47.40 11.61
N THR A 160 -24.87 46.45 11.02
CA THR A 160 -24.10 45.38 11.66
C THR A 160 -22.59 45.42 11.38
N LEU A 161 -22.09 46.46 10.67
CA LEU A 161 -20.68 46.58 10.25
C LEU A 161 -19.71 46.36 11.44
N ARG A 162 -19.19 45.15 11.54
CA ARG A 162 -18.07 44.81 12.43
C ARG A 162 -17.09 43.91 11.66
N PRO A 163 -15.77 44.13 11.83
CA PRO A 163 -14.71 43.58 10.97
C PRO A 163 -14.48 42.06 11.03
N ASN A 164 -15.42 41.26 11.57
CA ASN A 164 -15.26 39.82 11.81
C ASN A 164 -16.33 38.97 11.09
N PHE A 165 -16.77 39.38 9.90
CA PHE A 165 -17.69 38.58 9.10
C PHE A 165 -16.93 37.44 8.41
N GLN A 166 -17.03 36.23 8.96
CA GLN A 166 -16.45 35.02 8.38
C GLN A 166 -17.57 34.04 7.99
N VAL A 167 -17.56 33.64 6.72
CA VAL A 167 -18.41 32.55 6.23
C VAL A 167 -17.64 31.26 6.39
N HIS A 168 -18.27 30.27 7.00
CA HIS A 168 -17.78 28.91 7.12
C HIS A 168 -18.65 27.98 6.31
N VAL A 169 -18.02 27.03 5.65
CA VAL A 169 -18.69 25.99 4.88
C VAL A 169 -18.23 24.63 5.38
N PHE A 170 -19.18 23.72 5.55
CA PHE A 170 -18.96 22.31 5.78
C PHE A 170 -19.55 21.51 4.63
N LEU A 171 -18.75 20.62 4.07
CA LEU A 171 -19.09 19.85 2.87
C LEU A 171 -18.84 18.38 3.12
N LEU A 172 -19.75 17.54 2.64
CA LEU A 172 -19.61 16.09 2.56
C LEU A 172 -19.92 15.63 1.14
N TRP A 173 -19.05 14.81 0.56
CA TRP A 173 -19.27 14.22 -0.76
C TRP A 173 -18.67 12.81 -0.83
N SER A 174 -19.25 11.95 -1.67
CA SER A 174 -18.66 10.63 -1.94
C SER A 174 -17.50 10.76 -2.92
N ASN A 175 -16.40 10.03 -2.72
CA ASN A 175 -15.26 10.10 -3.64
C ASN A 175 -15.63 9.56 -5.05
N PRO A 176 -15.62 10.40 -6.11
CA PRO A 176 -16.02 10.02 -7.46
C PRO A 176 -15.05 9.05 -8.13
N ARG A 177 -13.75 9.06 -7.74
CA ARG A 177 -12.72 8.26 -8.41
C ARG A 177 -12.87 6.76 -8.17
N LEU A 178 -13.64 6.39 -7.16
CA LEU A 178 -13.85 5.00 -6.77
C LEU A 178 -15.13 4.41 -7.34
N LYS A 179 -16.03 5.23 -7.90
CA LYS A 179 -17.31 4.78 -8.50
C LYS A 179 -17.19 4.17 -9.92
N LYS A 180 -15.98 3.94 -10.43
CA LYS A 180 -15.73 3.45 -11.81
C LYS A 180 -15.60 1.93 -11.89
#